data_AF-A0AA43L1N3-F1
#
_entry.id   AF-A0AA43L1N3-F1
#
_cell.length_a   1.000
_cell.length_b   1.000
_cell.length_c   1.000
_cell.angle_alpha   90.00
_cell.angle_beta   90.00
_cell.angle_gamma   90.00
#
_symmetry.space_group_name_H-M   'P 1'
#
loop_
_entity.id
_entity.type
_entity.pdbx_description
1 polymer ?
#
loop_
_entity_poly.entity_id
_entity_poly.type
_entity_poly.pdbx_seq_one_letter_code
_entity_poly.pdbx_strand_id
1 'polypeptide(L)'
;MSWTITKNFQKENTVTFGNTFMLGNGYMGYRGTFEEYGKNEFVACNLSGIYDQVGEAWREPINVPNAFFTKVNVNGTEMSLLEQEPESHQQELNMKQAIHRRQTIFSTEKGPVTITAERFISSENHHLMALHYTVKVASDGLVVITTGILGY
;
A
#
# COMPACT_ATOMS: atom_id res chain seq x y z
N MET A 1 9.89 -19.70 16.25
CA MET A 1 8.62 -19.06 15.82
C MET A 1 8.94 -18.08 14.70
N SER A 2 8.13 -18.04 13.65
CA SER A 2 8.27 -17.03 12.58
C SER A 2 7.72 -15.69 13.06
N TRP A 3 8.42 -14.59 12.78
CA TRP A 3 7.98 -13.22 13.05
C TRP A 3 7.25 -12.59 11.86
N THR A 4 7.06 -13.35 10.78
CA THR A 4 6.48 -12.86 9.53
C THR A 4 5.10 -13.47 9.31
N ILE A 5 4.12 -12.61 9.07
CA ILE A 5 2.82 -12.98 8.52
C ILE A 5 2.89 -12.81 7.01
N THR A 6 2.44 -13.80 6.25
CA THR A 6 2.45 -13.78 4.78
C THR A 6 1.09 -14.21 4.24
N LYS A 7 0.58 -13.51 3.21
CA LYS A 7 -0.66 -13.84 2.50
C LYS A 7 -0.50 -13.67 0.99
N ASN A 8 -1.23 -14.50 0.24
CA ASN A 8 -1.41 -14.34 -1.21
C ASN A 8 -2.58 -13.38 -1.48
N PHE A 9 -2.76 -12.99 -2.74
CA PHE A 9 -3.83 -12.09 -3.13
C PHE A 9 -5.20 -12.74 -2.97
N GLN A 10 -6.14 -12.02 -2.36
CA GLN A 10 -7.55 -12.39 -2.22
C GLN A 10 -8.38 -11.10 -2.25
N LYS A 11 -9.00 -10.80 -3.39
CA LYS A 11 -9.71 -9.54 -3.62
C LYS A 11 -10.81 -9.29 -2.58
N GLU A 12 -11.54 -10.34 -2.21
CA GLU A 12 -12.59 -10.33 -1.19
C GLU A 12 -12.09 -9.97 0.21
N ASN A 13 -10.79 -10.16 0.49
CA ASN A 13 -10.18 -9.89 1.78
C ASN A 13 -9.46 -8.53 1.84
N THR A 14 -9.63 -7.65 0.85
CA THR A 14 -8.95 -6.34 0.77
C THR A 14 -9.04 -5.55 2.08
N VAL A 15 -10.23 -5.45 2.68
CA VAL A 15 -10.43 -4.71 3.94
C VAL A 15 -9.76 -5.41 5.13
N THR A 16 -9.90 -6.73 5.20
CA THR A 16 -9.30 -7.56 6.26
C THR A 16 -7.78 -7.47 6.22
N PHE A 17 -7.16 -7.60 5.06
CA PHE A 17 -5.72 -7.48 4.90
C PHE A 17 -5.22 -6.06 5.14
N GLY A 18 -6.00 -5.04 4.76
CA GLY A 18 -5.73 -3.66 5.16
C GLY A 18 -5.64 -3.46 6.68
N ASN A 19 -6.39 -4.25 7.48
CA ASN A 19 -6.25 -4.27 8.95
C ASN A 19 -5.05 -5.12 9.41
N THR A 20 -4.92 -6.35 8.88
CA THR A 20 -3.91 -7.30 9.34
C THR A 20 -2.47 -6.80 9.12
N PHE A 21 -2.23 -6.12 8.00
CA PHE A 21 -0.90 -5.67 7.59
C PHE A 21 -0.66 -4.18 7.87
N MET A 22 -1.47 -3.55 8.73
CA MET A 22 -1.30 -2.13 9.05
C MET A 22 0.01 -1.87 9.81
N LEU A 23 0.52 -0.66 9.63
CA LEU A 23 1.69 -0.14 10.33
C LEU A 23 1.25 0.98 11.28
N GLY A 24 2.00 1.17 12.36
CA GLY A 24 1.79 2.31 13.25
C GLY A 24 2.90 2.49 14.26
N ASN A 25 2.99 3.70 14.81
CA ASN A 25 3.98 4.09 15.83
C ASN A 25 3.33 4.77 17.05
N GLY A 26 2.01 4.64 17.22
CA GLY A 26 1.24 5.30 18.28
C GLY A 26 0.81 6.73 17.97
N TYR A 27 1.53 7.45 17.10
CA TYR A 27 1.10 8.74 16.56
C TYR A 27 0.39 8.59 15.21
N MET A 28 0.95 7.82 14.28
CA MET A 28 0.35 7.55 12.96
C MET A 28 -0.02 6.07 12.84
N GLY A 29 -1.11 5.81 12.12
CA GLY A 29 -1.48 4.48 11.64
C GLY A 29 -1.74 4.52 10.14
N TYR A 30 -1.14 3.60 9.39
CA TYR A 30 -1.36 3.46 7.95
C TYR A 30 -1.82 2.04 7.64
N ARG A 31 -2.96 1.90 6.98
CA ARG A 31 -3.55 0.60 6.65
C ARG A 31 -2.65 -0.18 5.69
N GLY A 32 -2.66 -1.51 5.80
CA GLY A 32 -1.90 -2.44 4.97
C GLY A 32 -2.37 -2.53 3.51
N THR A 33 -2.87 -1.44 2.92
CA THR A 33 -3.37 -1.36 1.54
C THR A 33 -2.24 -1.17 0.54
N PHE A 34 -2.46 -1.52 -0.72
CA PHE A 34 -1.45 -1.40 -1.76
C PHE A 34 -1.27 0.03 -2.25
N GLU A 35 -0.08 0.37 -2.76
CA GLU A 35 0.30 1.75 -3.11
C GLU A 35 -0.59 2.36 -4.21
N GLU A 36 -1.10 1.53 -5.13
CA GLU A 36 -1.98 1.96 -6.22
C GLU A 36 -3.45 2.13 -5.81
N TYR A 37 -3.82 1.72 -4.59
CA TYR A 37 -5.19 1.77 -4.09
C TYR A 37 -5.60 3.17 -3.63
N GLY A 38 -6.91 3.37 -3.51
CA GLY A 38 -7.49 4.63 -3.06
C GLY A 38 -8.64 4.46 -2.07
N LYS A 39 -9.58 5.41 -2.11
CA LYS A 39 -10.72 5.49 -1.19
C LYS A 39 -11.58 4.23 -1.18
N ASN A 40 -11.82 3.62 -2.36
CA ASN A 40 -12.70 2.47 -2.51
C ASN A 40 -12.14 1.20 -1.86
N GLU A 41 -10.83 1.09 -1.74
CA GLU A 41 -10.13 -0.02 -1.08
C GLU A 41 -9.81 0.30 0.38
N PHE A 42 -10.41 1.38 0.92
CA PHE A 42 -10.25 1.82 2.30
C PHE A 42 -8.78 2.11 2.63
N VAL A 43 -8.05 2.81 1.75
CA VAL A 43 -6.76 3.37 2.15
C VAL A 43 -6.99 4.38 3.26
N ALA A 44 -6.23 4.26 4.36
CA ALA A 44 -6.26 5.26 5.41
C ALA A 44 -4.91 5.47 6.08
N CYS A 45 -4.63 6.75 6.34
CA CYS A 45 -3.61 7.25 7.23
C CYS A 45 -4.30 8.07 8.32
N ASN A 46 -4.19 7.67 9.58
CA ASN A 46 -4.79 8.39 10.71
C ASN A 46 -3.69 8.94 11.61
N LEU A 47 -3.93 10.13 12.17
CA LEU A 47 -3.06 10.78 13.14
C LEU A 47 -3.76 10.84 14.50
N SER A 48 -3.05 10.42 15.54
CA SER A 48 -3.51 10.48 16.92
C SER A 48 -3.80 11.91 17.32
N GLY A 49 -4.95 12.14 17.97
CA GLY A 49 -5.38 13.46 18.41
C GLY A 49 -6.09 14.31 17.34
N ILE A 50 -6.16 13.86 16.08
CA ILE A 50 -6.81 14.62 15.00
C ILE A 50 -8.18 14.01 14.67
N TYR A 51 -9.23 14.78 14.96
CA TYR A 51 -10.62 14.38 14.85
C TYR A 51 -11.46 15.48 14.24
N ASP A 52 -12.52 15.11 13.55
CA ASP A 52 -13.53 16.03 13.05
C ASP A 52 -14.94 15.51 13.35
N GLN A 53 -15.93 16.38 13.28
CA GLN A 53 -17.34 16.05 13.43
C GLN A 53 -18.15 16.80 12.38
N VAL A 54 -18.68 16.07 11.40
CA VAL A 54 -19.49 16.65 10.33
C VAL A 54 -20.92 16.85 10.84
N GLY A 55 -21.28 18.10 11.16
CA GLY A 55 -22.61 18.44 11.67
C GLY A 55 -22.91 17.72 13.00
N GLU A 56 -24.00 16.98 13.06
CA GLU A 56 -24.40 16.19 14.24
C GLU A 56 -23.89 14.73 14.21
N ALA A 57 -23.00 14.38 13.28
CA ALA A 57 -22.42 13.03 13.21
C ALA A 57 -21.54 12.70 14.43
N TRP A 58 -21.01 11.48 14.48
CA TRP A 58 -20.01 11.10 15.47
C TRP A 58 -18.70 11.84 15.24
N ARG A 59 -18.03 12.21 16.34
CA ARG A 59 -16.65 12.69 16.26
C ARG A 59 -15.72 11.50 15.99
N GLU A 60 -15.00 11.55 14.89
CA GLU A 60 -14.18 10.43 14.42
C GLU A 60 -12.77 10.87 14.00
N PRO A 61 -11.76 9.97 14.04
CA PRO A 61 -10.44 10.27 13.52
C PRO A 61 -10.52 10.59 12.03
N ILE A 62 -9.84 11.64 11.60
CA ILE A 62 -9.80 11.96 10.18
C ILE A 62 -8.81 11.06 9.45
N ASN A 63 -9.11 10.79 8.19
CA ASN A 63 -8.14 10.24 7.25
C ASN A 63 -7.33 11.41 6.67
N VAL A 64 -6.00 11.44 6.84
CA VAL A 64 -5.11 12.48 6.28
C VAL A 64 -4.57 12.04 4.92
N PRO A 65 -4.28 12.95 3.98
CA PRO A 65 -3.97 12.58 2.59
C PRO A 65 -2.94 11.44 2.45
N ASN A 66 -3.16 10.55 1.48
CA ASN A 66 -2.33 9.37 1.27
C ASN A 66 -0.99 9.75 0.61
N ALA A 67 0.10 9.71 1.39
CA ALA A 67 1.45 10.02 0.93
C ALA A 67 2.17 8.86 0.22
N PHE A 68 1.63 7.64 0.26
CA PHE A 68 2.22 6.47 -0.40
C PHE A 68 1.59 6.15 -1.75
N PHE A 69 0.71 7.00 -2.28
CA PHE A 69 0.07 6.76 -3.55
C PHE A 69 1.09 6.67 -4.69
N THR A 70 1.17 5.49 -5.30
CA THR A 70 2.10 5.20 -6.40
C THR A 70 1.44 4.23 -7.36
N LYS A 71 1.35 4.61 -8.64
CA LYS A 71 0.86 3.78 -9.74
C LYS A 71 1.92 3.60 -10.81
N VAL A 72 1.88 2.46 -11.48
CA VAL A 72 2.81 2.11 -12.55
C VAL A 72 2.02 1.77 -13.80
N ASN A 73 2.42 2.35 -14.92
CA ASN A 73 1.97 1.96 -16.24
C ASN A 73 3.18 1.47 -17.06
N VAL A 74 3.04 0.32 -17.69
CA VAL A 74 4.06 -0.28 -18.56
C VAL A 74 3.47 -0.44 -19.95
N ASN A 75 4.04 0.24 -20.94
CA ASN A 75 3.60 0.22 -22.34
C ASN A 75 2.09 0.49 -22.55
N GLY A 76 1.49 1.36 -21.75
CA GLY A 76 0.07 1.69 -21.83
C GLY A 76 -0.82 0.89 -20.88
N THR A 77 -0.33 -0.19 -20.27
CA THR A 77 -1.10 -1.03 -19.33
C THR A 77 -0.81 -0.66 -17.88
N GLU A 78 -1.85 -0.40 -17.08
CA GLU A 78 -1.72 -0.15 -15.64
C GLU A 78 -1.42 -1.46 -14.89
N MET A 79 -0.35 -1.48 -14.10
CA MET A 79 0.03 -2.61 -13.27
C MET A 79 -0.65 -2.49 -11.91
N SER A 80 -1.92 -2.90 -11.86
CA SER A 80 -2.78 -2.76 -10.68
C SER A 80 -3.56 -4.04 -10.41
N LEU A 81 -3.65 -4.41 -9.13
CA LEU A 81 -4.49 -5.52 -8.66
C LEU A 81 -6.00 -5.22 -8.74
N LEU A 82 -6.38 -3.99 -9.08
CA LEU A 82 -7.77 -3.64 -9.40
C LEU A 82 -8.16 -4.04 -10.82
N GLU A 83 -7.20 -4.01 -11.73
CA GLU A 83 -7.41 -4.17 -13.17
C GLU A 83 -7.18 -5.60 -13.65
N GLN A 84 -6.28 -6.35 -13.00
CA GLN A 84 -5.90 -7.70 -13.42
C GLN A 84 -5.46 -8.58 -12.24
N GLU A 85 -5.72 -9.88 -12.38
CA GLU A 85 -5.16 -10.89 -11.47
C GLU A 85 -3.65 -11.04 -11.70
N PRO A 86 -2.85 -11.15 -10.63
CA PRO A 86 -1.41 -11.30 -10.75
C PRO A 86 -1.02 -12.74 -11.11
N GLU A 87 0.13 -12.91 -11.76
CA GLU A 87 0.78 -14.22 -11.90
C GLU A 87 1.18 -14.77 -10.52
N SER A 88 1.73 -13.90 -9.67
CA SER A 88 1.97 -14.20 -8.26
C SER A 88 1.92 -12.95 -7.42
N HIS A 89 1.49 -13.10 -6.17
CA HIS A 89 1.44 -12.02 -5.21
C HIS A 89 1.75 -12.54 -3.81
N GLN A 90 2.56 -11.77 -3.09
CA GLN A 90 2.87 -12.01 -1.70
C GLN A 90 2.84 -10.68 -0.96
N GLN A 91 2.03 -10.62 0.10
CA GLN A 91 1.99 -9.52 1.07
C GLN A 91 2.53 -10.03 2.40
N GLU A 92 3.45 -9.27 3.01
CA GLU A 92 4.09 -9.65 4.26
C GLU A 92 4.10 -8.53 5.29
N LEU A 93 4.01 -8.91 6.57
CA LEU A 93 4.33 -8.04 7.70
C LEU A 93 5.38 -8.75 8.56
N ASN A 94 6.57 -8.15 8.64
CA ASN A 94 7.58 -8.56 9.60
C ASN A 94 7.32 -7.83 10.92
N MET A 95 6.79 -8.56 11.91
CA MET A 95 6.40 -8.00 13.21
C MET A 95 7.60 -7.64 14.08
N LYS A 96 8.78 -8.22 13.82
CA LYS A 96 10.01 -7.92 14.58
C LYS A 96 10.59 -6.56 14.19
N GLN A 97 10.48 -6.19 12.91
CA GLN A 97 11.04 -4.94 12.37
C GLN A 97 9.97 -3.88 12.05
N ALA A 98 8.69 -4.23 12.17
CA ALA A 98 7.55 -3.40 11.75
C ALA A 98 7.65 -2.95 10.27
N ILE A 99 8.02 -3.89 9.39
CA ILE A 99 8.14 -3.64 7.95
C ILE A 99 7.03 -4.37 7.21
N HIS A 100 6.23 -3.62 6.44
CA HIS A 100 5.28 -4.16 5.48
C HIS A 100 5.98 -4.32 4.12
N ARG A 101 5.79 -5.48 3.49
CA ARG A 101 6.33 -5.79 2.17
C ARG A 101 5.23 -6.28 1.24
N ARG A 102 5.42 -6.03 -0.03
CA ARG A 102 4.67 -6.64 -1.11
C ARG A 102 5.61 -7.00 -2.25
N GLN A 103 5.36 -8.14 -2.87
CA GLN A 103 5.83 -8.46 -4.22
C GLN A 103 4.65 -8.92 -5.06
N THR A 104 4.47 -8.31 -6.22
CA THR A 104 3.47 -8.70 -7.22
C THR A 104 4.15 -8.90 -8.55
N ILE A 105 3.85 -10.00 -9.24
CA ILE A 105 4.27 -10.25 -10.61
C ILE A 105 3.02 -10.22 -11.49
N PHE A 106 3.03 -9.37 -12.50
CA PHE A 106 2.00 -9.29 -13.52
C PHE A 106 2.53 -9.85 -14.84
N SER A 107 1.73 -10.69 -15.48
CA SER A 107 2.01 -11.15 -16.85
C SER A 107 1.59 -10.08 -17.85
N THR A 108 2.48 -9.73 -18.77
CA THR A 108 2.17 -8.83 -19.91
C THR A 108 2.59 -9.48 -21.22
N GLU A 109 2.12 -8.96 -22.35
CA GLU A 109 2.50 -9.45 -23.69
C GLU A 109 4.01 -9.41 -23.93
N LYS A 110 4.73 -8.47 -23.30
CA LYS A 110 6.19 -8.32 -23.44
C LYS A 110 6.98 -8.98 -22.30
N GLY A 111 6.34 -9.83 -21.50
CA GLY A 111 6.95 -10.54 -20.38
C GLY A 111 6.54 -9.99 -19.00
N PRO A 112 7.05 -10.59 -17.90
CA PRO A 112 6.60 -10.25 -16.57
C PRO A 112 7.05 -8.86 -16.12
N VAL A 113 6.18 -8.21 -15.35
CA VAL A 113 6.48 -6.98 -14.60
C VAL A 113 6.40 -7.30 -13.12
N THR A 114 7.49 -7.11 -12.39
CA THR A 114 7.55 -7.30 -10.94
C THR A 114 7.54 -5.96 -10.24
N ILE A 115 6.60 -5.81 -9.30
CA ILE A 115 6.51 -4.67 -8.40
C ILE A 115 6.86 -5.16 -7.00
N THR A 116 7.81 -4.48 -6.36
CA THR A 116 8.15 -4.70 -4.95
C THR A 116 7.97 -3.40 -4.19
N ALA A 117 7.27 -3.45 -3.06
CA ALA A 117 7.12 -2.33 -2.15
C ALA A 117 7.56 -2.75 -0.76
N GLU A 118 8.36 -1.93 -0.10
CA GLU A 118 8.75 -2.06 1.30
C GLU A 118 8.51 -0.73 2.01
N ARG A 119 7.80 -0.75 3.13
CA ARG A 119 7.50 0.48 3.87
C ARG A 119 7.47 0.26 5.38
N PHE A 120 7.71 1.35 6.10
CA PHE A 120 7.63 1.41 7.55
C PHE A 120 7.14 2.79 8.01
N ILE A 121 6.67 2.84 9.25
CA ILE A 121 6.43 4.08 10.00
C ILE A 121 7.44 4.11 11.15
N SER A 122 8.23 5.18 11.27
CA SER A 122 9.35 5.22 12.21
C SER A 122 8.86 5.24 13.66
N SER A 123 9.44 4.40 14.51
CA SER A 123 9.25 4.47 15.97
C SER A 123 10.05 5.59 16.63
N GLU A 124 11.13 6.06 16.00
CA GLU A 124 12.01 7.09 16.56
C GLU A 124 11.59 8.49 16.14
N ASN A 125 11.25 8.68 14.86
CA ASN A 125 10.69 9.94 14.37
C ASN A 125 9.21 9.73 14.09
N HIS A 126 8.36 10.13 15.04
CA HIS A 126 6.93 9.84 14.98
C HIS A 126 6.21 10.41 13.75
N HIS A 127 6.77 11.41 13.07
CA HIS A 127 6.19 12.03 11.87
C HIS A 127 6.75 11.49 10.56
N LEU A 128 7.61 10.47 10.60
CA LEU A 128 8.26 9.91 9.41
C LEU A 128 7.63 8.56 9.03
N MET A 129 7.28 8.47 7.75
CA MET A 129 6.93 7.22 7.05
C MET A 129 7.74 7.17 5.76
N ALA A 130 8.17 5.97 5.35
CA ALA A 130 8.99 5.80 4.17
C ALA A 130 8.52 4.60 3.34
N LEU A 131 8.63 4.75 2.02
CA LEU A 131 8.33 3.74 1.02
C LEU A 131 9.54 3.58 0.11
N HIS A 132 9.99 2.34 -0.05
CA HIS A 132 10.90 1.92 -1.11
C HIS A 132 10.10 1.11 -2.12
N TYR A 133 10.05 1.59 -3.36
CA TYR A 133 9.22 1.02 -4.42
C TYR A 133 10.09 0.69 -5.63
N THR A 134 10.07 -0.57 -6.06
CA THR A 134 10.87 -1.11 -7.16
C THR A 134 9.94 -1.62 -8.27
N VAL A 135 10.24 -1.24 -9.52
CA VAL A 135 9.60 -1.80 -10.71
C VAL A 135 10.68 -2.48 -11.55
N LYS A 136 10.49 -3.77 -11.85
CA LYS A 136 11.34 -4.54 -12.75
C LYS A 136 10.52 -5.01 -13.94
N VAL A 137 10.98 -4.69 -15.14
CA VAL A 137 10.37 -5.12 -16.41
C VAL A 137 11.26 -6.13 -17.10
N ALA A 138 10.67 -7.13 -17.76
CA ALA A 138 11.42 -8.18 -18.46
C ALA A 138 11.97 -7.75 -19.82
N SER A 139 11.47 -6.65 -20.39
CA SER A 139 11.83 -6.18 -21.73
C SER A 139 11.82 -4.65 -21.81
N ASP A 140 12.50 -4.12 -22.81
CA ASP A 140 12.57 -2.69 -23.07
C ASP A 140 11.19 -2.10 -23.38
N GLY A 141 10.91 -0.92 -22.82
CA GLY A 141 9.63 -0.26 -23.03
C GLY A 141 9.50 1.02 -22.21
N LEU A 142 8.36 1.69 -22.39
CA LEU A 142 8.02 2.87 -21.62
C LEU A 142 7.44 2.45 -20.26
N VAL A 143 8.07 2.91 -19.18
CA VAL A 143 7.57 2.79 -17.81
C VAL A 143 7.23 4.18 -17.30
N VAL A 144 5.97 4.39 -16.93
CA VAL A 144 5.50 5.62 -16.31
C VAL A 144 5.15 5.34 -14.87
N ILE A 145 5.80 6.05 -13.95
CA ILE A 145 5.50 6.00 -12.52
C ILE A 145 4.84 7.31 -12.13
N THR A 146 3.61 7.22 -11.63
CA THR A 146 2.88 8.36 -11.08
C THR A 146 2.84 8.20 -9.58
N THR A 147 3.51 9.11 -8.86
CA THR A 147 3.58 9.11 -7.39
C THR A 147 3.26 10.50 -6.84
N GLY A 148 2.65 10.56 -5.66
CA GLY A 148 2.30 11.83 -5.04
C GLY A 148 1.41 11.69 -3.81
N ILE A 149 0.83 12.81 -3.41
CA ILE A 149 -0.10 12.88 -2.29
C ILE A 149 -1.52 12.84 -2.86
N LEU A 150 -2.26 11.78 -2.55
CA LEU A 150 -3.65 11.64 -2.95
C LEU A 150 -4.57 12.20 -1.84
N GLY A 151 -5.24 13.32 -2.13
CA GLY A 151 -6.34 13.83 -1.33
C GLY A 151 -7.62 13.02 -1.50
N TYR A 152 -8.58 13.22 -0.59
CA TYR A 152 -9.88 12.51 -0.55
C TYR A 152 -11.01 13.27 -1.22
#